data_AF-A0A6P0KFJ5-F1
#
_entry.id   AF-A0A6P0KFJ5-F1
#
_cell.length_a   1.000
_cell.length_b   1.000
_cell.length_c   1.000
_cell.angle_alpha   90.00
_cell.angle_beta   90.00
_cell.angle_gamma   90.00
#
_symmetry.space_group_name_H-M   'P 1'
#
loop_
_entity.id
_entity.type
_entity.pdbx_description
1 polymer ?
#
loop_
_entity_poly.entity_id
_entity_poly.type
_entity_poly.pdbx_seq_one_letter_code
_entity_poly.pdbx_strand_id
1 'polypeptide(L)'
;MNSQLAELNREKTIEVLNLIANKTGEIIRHYFRNLQSIEYKADQSIVTVADQKAEEVAREIINSAFPDHNILGEEFGETNKASPFKWVIDPIDGTTSFAAGSFDFGTVVGLLFNDQPIYGMINQPIIGDLLIGDNETTTLNGIPLNRGKTKKRLSEAILSIPDVFSVERFQSWDSFYALSKKVKCVRTWGNAYGYALLAMGNIDIMLDPIVSTWDIAGVIPIVRGAGCVITDYKGNPFSSSQRDVIAAKSHLHPIVLKDLSVKANATSRMTSLSEESLRFSKSPELSELMQKAAYDGVSRCVVGAISVDANGKVFLMQRSPDEFMANCWEFPGGGVDEGESLIEALVREVREEAGLVVTEIIDYVDSFDYEGDGGKLNRQFNFTVMVTGMPVLSKEHSSYRWVAIDEALNMTELSDIFKSSLEKIG
;
A
#
# COMPACT_ATOMS: atom_id res chain seq x y z
N MET A 1 -0.58 -24.10 27.84
CA MET A 1 -1.23 -24.29 26.53
C MET A 1 -2.72 -24.07 26.74
N ASN A 2 -3.34 -23.14 26.00
CA ASN A 2 -4.73 -22.73 26.23
C ASN A 2 -5.68 -23.93 25.98
N SER A 3 -6.65 -24.20 26.86
CA SER A 3 -7.49 -25.42 26.79
C SER A 3 -8.24 -25.56 25.46
N GLN A 4 -8.66 -24.44 24.86
CA GLN A 4 -9.34 -24.40 23.56
C GLN A 4 -8.40 -24.74 22.39
N LEU A 5 -7.10 -24.39 22.46
CA LEU A 5 -6.14 -24.77 21.41
C LEU A 5 -5.88 -26.28 21.41
N ALA A 6 -5.96 -26.92 22.58
CA ALA A 6 -5.84 -28.37 22.69
C ALA A 6 -7.03 -29.13 22.08
N GLU A 7 -8.18 -28.46 21.88
CA GLU A 7 -9.36 -29.03 21.23
C GLU A 7 -9.27 -28.98 19.69
N LEU A 8 -8.34 -28.21 19.13
CA LEU A 8 -8.15 -28.14 17.68
C LEU A 8 -7.54 -29.45 17.15
N ASN A 9 -8.32 -30.21 16.38
CA ASN A 9 -7.85 -31.43 15.74
C ASN A 9 -6.95 -31.10 14.54
N ARG A 10 -5.63 -31.32 14.69
CA ARG A 10 -4.61 -31.08 13.65
C ARG A 10 -4.89 -31.83 12.34
N GLU A 11 -5.25 -33.11 12.41
CA GLU A 11 -5.51 -33.93 11.22
C GLU A 11 -6.69 -33.37 10.44
N LYS A 12 -7.78 -33.03 11.15
CA LYS A 12 -8.97 -32.42 10.55
C LYS A 12 -8.67 -31.05 9.93
N THR A 13 -7.85 -30.21 10.58
CA THR A 13 -7.42 -28.92 10.02
C THR A 13 -6.66 -29.09 8.71
N ILE A 14 -5.71 -30.04 8.66
CA ILE A 14 -4.93 -30.32 7.46
C ILE A 14 -5.83 -30.91 6.35
N GLU A 15 -6.76 -31.81 6.67
CA GLU A 15 -7.75 -32.32 5.71
C GLU A 15 -8.57 -31.19 5.09
N VAL A 16 -9.04 -30.24 5.91
CA VAL A 16 -9.80 -29.08 5.44
C VAL A 16 -8.96 -28.20 4.51
N LEU A 17 -7.71 -27.90 4.85
CA LEU A 17 -6.82 -27.14 3.97
C LEU A 17 -6.60 -27.86 2.62
N ASN A 18 -6.36 -29.17 2.63
CA ASN A 18 -6.22 -29.95 1.39
C ASN A 18 -7.50 -29.90 0.54
N LEU A 19 -8.66 -30.03 1.18
CA LEU A 19 -9.95 -29.97 0.49
C LEU A 19 -10.20 -28.59 -0.13
N ILE A 20 -9.88 -27.51 0.59
CA ILE A 20 -9.95 -26.14 0.06
C ILE A 20 -9.01 -26.00 -1.15
N ALA A 21 -7.74 -26.36 -1.04
CA ALA A 21 -6.78 -26.29 -2.14
C ALA A 21 -7.25 -27.03 -3.40
N ASN A 22 -7.83 -28.22 -3.22
CA ASN A 22 -8.37 -29.00 -4.31
C ASN A 22 -9.53 -28.27 -5.01
N LYS A 23 -10.51 -27.80 -4.23
CA LYS A 23 -11.75 -27.19 -4.74
C LYS A 23 -11.56 -25.79 -5.29
N THR A 24 -10.83 -24.91 -4.61
CA THR A 24 -10.49 -23.60 -5.18
C THR A 24 -9.62 -23.78 -6.43
N GLY A 25 -8.69 -24.74 -6.42
CA GLY A 25 -7.85 -25.02 -7.57
C GLY A 25 -8.64 -25.49 -8.81
N GLU A 26 -9.71 -26.27 -8.65
CA GLU A 26 -10.60 -26.65 -9.76
C GLU A 26 -11.26 -25.42 -10.40
N ILE A 27 -11.77 -24.50 -9.58
CA ILE A 27 -12.40 -23.25 -10.02
C ILE A 27 -11.39 -22.34 -10.71
N ILE A 28 -10.24 -22.10 -10.07
CA ILE A 28 -9.20 -21.21 -10.58
C ILE A 28 -8.65 -21.71 -11.92
N ARG A 29 -8.38 -23.02 -12.06
CA ARG A 29 -7.95 -23.61 -13.34
C ARG A 29 -8.98 -23.43 -14.46
N HIS A 30 -10.27 -23.46 -14.13
CA HIS A 30 -11.34 -23.25 -15.12
C HIS A 30 -11.34 -21.82 -15.69
N TYR A 31 -11.05 -20.82 -14.85
CA TYR A 31 -11.05 -19.41 -15.22
C TYR A 31 -9.70 -18.88 -15.72
N PHE A 32 -8.59 -19.54 -15.38
CA PHE A 32 -7.25 -19.10 -15.77
C PHE A 32 -7.10 -18.98 -17.30
N ARG A 33 -6.76 -17.78 -17.78
CA ARG A 33 -6.68 -17.42 -19.23
C ARG A 33 -7.98 -17.60 -20.02
N ASN A 34 -9.11 -17.67 -19.32
CA ASN A 34 -10.45 -17.83 -19.88
C ASN A 34 -11.47 -16.90 -19.20
N LEU A 35 -10.99 -15.79 -18.64
CA LEU A 35 -11.85 -14.77 -18.02
C LEU A 35 -12.74 -14.11 -19.08
N GLN A 36 -14.03 -14.00 -18.76
CA GLN A 36 -15.02 -13.38 -19.65
C GLN A 36 -15.09 -11.87 -19.44
N SER A 37 -14.90 -11.42 -18.19
CA SER A 37 -14.93 -10.03 -17.78
C SER A 37 -14.07 -9.82 -16.54
N ILE A 38 -13.63 -8.58 -16.36
CA ILE A 38 -12.90 -8.11 -15.18
C ILE A 38 -13.78 -7.02 -14.54
N GLU A 39 -13.98 -7.10 -13.23
CA GLU A 39 -14.69 -6.09 -12.45
C GLU A 39 -13.71 -5.30 -11.59
N TYR A 40 -14.07 -4.06 -11.24
CA TYR A 40 -13.25 -3.19 -10.41
C TYR A 40 -14.01 -2.86 -9.13
N LYS A 41 -13.34 -2.99 -7.98
CA LYS A 41 -13.83 -2.52 -6.68
C LYS A 41 -13.76 -0.97 -6.66
N ALA A 42 -14.37 -0.36 -5.64
CA ALA A 42 -14.44 1.11 -5.51
C ALA A 42 -13.05 1.78 -5.45
N ASP A 43 -12.05 1.07 -4.93
CA ASP A 43 -10.65 1.50 -4.82
C ASP A 43 -9.81 1.20 -6.09
N GLN A 44 -10.46 0.78 -7.19
CA GLN A 44 -9.85 0.37 -8.46
C GLN A 44 -9.06 -0.93 -8.42
N SER A 45 -9.07 -1.66 -7.31
CA SER A 45 -8.56 -3.04 -7.30
C SER A 45 -9.45 -3.94 -8.17
N ILE A 46 -8.85 -4.99 -8.73
CA ILE A 46 -9.53 -5.92 -9.62
C ILE A 46 -10.15 -7.06 -8.80
N VAL A 47 -11.36 -7.46 -9.16
CA VAL A 47 -11.99 -8.70 -8.70
C VAL A 47 -12.51 -9.47 -9.91
N THR A 48 -12.46 -10.80 -9.85
CA THR A 48 -13.05 -11.67 -10.88
C THR A 48 -14.07 -12.63 -10.29
N VAL A 49 -14.89 -13.22 -11.17
CA VAL A 49 -15.82 -14.29 -10.80
C VAL A 49 -15.07 -15.50 -10.20
N ALA A 50 -13.78 -15.68 -10.52
CA ALA A 50 -12.99 -16.75 -9.95
C ALA A 50 -12.71 -16.52 -8.45
N ASP A 51 -12.40 -15.28 -8.04
CA ASP A 51 -12.16 -14.88 -6.66
C ASP A 51 -13.40 -15.19 -5.80
N GLN A 52 -14.56 -14.66 -6.21
CA GLN A 52 -15.82 -14.86 -5.52
C GLN A 52 -16.18 -16.34 -5.35
N LYS A 53 -16.14 -17.12 -6.44
CA LYS A 53 -16.48 -18.55 -6.39
C LYS A 53 -15.48 -19.37 -5.57
N ALA A 54 -14.20 -19.02 -5.60
CA ALA A 54 -13.18 -19.68 -4.80
C ALA A 54 -13.38 -19.39 -3.30
N GLU A 55 -13.73 -18.16 -2.91
CA GLU A 55 -14.05 -17.84 -1.52
C GLU A 55 -15.35 -18.52 -1.05
N GLU A 56 -16.40 -18.54 -1.88
CA GLU A 56 -17.66 -19.24 -1.59
C GLU A 56 -17.43 -20.71 -1.22
N VAL A 57 -16.73 -21.46 -2.07
CA VAL A 57 -16.48 -22.89 -1.81
C VAL A 57 -15.59 -23.10 -0.59
N ALA A 58 -14.61 -22.23 -0.36
CA ALA A 58 -13.75 -22.31 0.83
C ALA A 58 -14.57 -22.07 2.10
N ARG A 59 -15.47 -21.08 2.11
CA ARG A 59 -16.40 -20.80 3.20
C ARG A 59 -17.33 -21.97 3.49
N GLU A 60 -17.89 -22.60 2.46
CA GLU A 60 -18.77 -23.77 2.61
C GLU A 60 -18.04 -24.93 3.29
N ILE A 61 -16.82 -25.23 2.85
CA ILE A 61 -15.97 -26.28 3.42
C ILE A 61 -15.67 -25.97 4.89
N ILE A 62 -15.26 -24.74 5.19
CA ILE A 62 -14.92 -24.32 6.56
C ILE A 62 -16.15 -24.38 7.47
N ASN A 63 -17.29 -23.83 7.05
CA ASN A 63 -18.52 -23.85 7.86
C ASN A 63 -19.02 -25.27 8.11
N SER A 64 -18.86 -26.18 7.15
CA SER A 64 -19.23 -27.59 7.31
C SER A 64 -18.33 -28.32 8.33
N ALA A 65 -17.02 -28.04 8.30
CA ALA A 65 -16.07 -28.69 9.18
C ALA A 65 -15.99 -28.05 10.58
N PHE A 66 -16.13 -26.72 10.64
CA PHE A 66 -15.93 -25.88 11.82
C PHE A 66 -17.05 -24.82 11.93
N PRO A 67 -18.29 -25.23 12.23
CA PRO A 67 -19.46 -24.34 12.20
C PRO A 67 -19.37 -23.15 13.17
N ASP A 68 -18.62 -23.30 14.26
CA ASP A 68 -18.47 -22.25 15.28
C ASP A 68 -17.30 -21.28 14.99
N HIS A 69 -16.43 -21.55 14.01
CA HIS A 69 -15.27 -20.69 13.73
C HIS A 69 -15.66 -19.45 12.91
N ASN A 70 -14.99 -18.33 13.18
CA ASN A 70 -15.09 -17.13 12.35
C ASN A 70 -14.42 -17.35 10.99
N ILE A 71 -14.88 -16.59 10.00
CA ILE A 71 -14.26 -16.48 8.68
C ILE A 71 -14.14 -15.01 8.32
N LEU A 72 -12.94 -14.56 7.98
CA LEU A 72 -12.66 -13.30 7.32
C LEU A 72 -12.16 -13.63 5.90
N GLY A 73 -12.81 -13.08 4.88
CA GLY A 73 -12.30 -13.22 3.51
C GLY A 73 -12.27 -11.88 2.80
N GLU A 74 -11.42 -11.79 1.78
CA GLU A 74 -11.24 -10.58 0.97
C GLU A 74 -12.55 -10.11 0.33
N GLU A 75 -13.34 -11.02 -0.23
CA GLU A 75 -14.49 -10.68 -1.06
C GLU A 75 -15.79 -10.52 -0.28
N PHE A 76 -15.98 -11.33 0.78
CA PHE A 76 -17.24 -11.34 1.54
C PHE A 76 -17.09 -10.88 3.00
N GLY A 77 -15.93 -10.35 3.39
CA GLY A 77 -15.71 -9.73 4.70
C GLY A 77 -15.75 -10.73 5.86
N GLU A 78 -16.08 -10.26 7.07
CA GLU A 78 -16.00 -11.05 8.29
C GLU A 78 -17.36 -11.58 8.76
N THR A 79 -17.41 -12.86 9.18
CA THR A 79 -18.53 -13.41 9.94
C THR A 79 -18.42 -13.02 11.40
N ASN A 80 -19.52 -12.72 12.07
CA ASN A 80 -19.52 -12.35 13.49
C ASN A 80 -19.95 -13.52 14.40
N LYS A 81 -19.04 -14.44 14.68
CA LYS A 81 -19.20 -15.52 15.67
C LYS A 81 -18.31 -15.21 16.89
N ALA A 82 -18.74 -15.56 18.09
CA ALA A 82 -17.96 -15.36 19.32
C ALA A 82 -16.91 -16.48 19.50
N SER A 83 -16.00 -16.63 18.55
CA SER A 83 -15.02 -17.71 18.51
C SER A 83 -13.58 -17.19 18.53
N PRO A 84 -12.69 -17.81 19.32
CA PRO A 84 -11.26 -17.48 19.31
C PRO A 84 -10.57 -17.95 18.03
N PHE A 85 -11.22 -18.82 17.25
CA PHE A 85 -10.70 -19.31 15.98
C PHE A 85 -11.26 -18.50 14.82
N LYS A 86 -10.37 -18.06 13.92
CA LYS A 86 -10.72 -17.30 12.72
C LYS A 86 -9.97 -17.85 11.51
N TRP A 87 -10.70 -18.29 10.50
CA TRP A 87 -10.15 -18.60 9.20
C TRP A 87 -10.05 -17.31 8.39
N VAL A 88 -8.91 -17.08 7.75
CA VAL A 88 -8.67 -15.91 6.91
C VAL A 88 -8.39 -16.40 5.50
N ILE A 89 -9.10 -15.86 4.51
CA ILE A 89 -9.09 -16.36 3.12
C ILE A 89 -8.73 -15.22 2.17
N ASP A 90 -7.71 -15.44 1.38
CA ASP A 90 -7.51 -14.78 0.10
C ASP A 90 -7.72 -15.83 -1.01
N PRO A 91 -8.80 -15.73 -1.80
CA PRO A 91 -9.09 -16.73 -2.82
C PRO A 91 -8.04 -16.75 -3.94
N ILE A 92 -7.52 -15.58 -4.34
CA ILE A 92 -6.52 -15.41 -5.40
C ILE A 92 -5.62 -14.19 -5.05
N ASP A 93 -4.61 -14.44 -4.23
CA ASP A 93 -3.59 -13.43 -3.92
C ASP A 93 -2.77 -13.20 -5.20
N GLY A 94 -2.86 -11.99 -5.75
CA GLY A 94 -2.34 -11.65 -7.07
C GLY A 94 -3.38 -11.65 -8.20
N THR A 95 -4.62 -11.19 -7.94
CA THR A 95 -5.71 -11.10 -8.95
C THR A 95 -5.28 -10.41 -10.26
N THR A 96 -4.46 -9.35 -10.19
CA THR A 96 -3.89 -8.69 -11.38
C THR A 96 -3.04 -9.65 -12.23
N SER A 97 -2.18 -10.45 -11.59
CA SER A 97 -1.36 -11.46 -12.26
C SER A 97 -2.21 -12.59 -12.85
N PHE A 98 -3.23 -13.03 -12.11
CA PHE A 98 -4.19 -14.02 -12.58
C PHE A 98 -4.94 -13.52 -13.83
N ALA A 99 -5.44 -12.28 -13.81
CA ALA A 99 -6.13 -11.65 -14.92
C ALA A 99 -5.22 -11.47 -16.15
N ALA A 100 -3.93 -11.18 -15.93
CA ALA A 100 -2.91 -11.13 -16.98
C ALA A 100 -2.49 -12.53 -17.51
N GLY A 101 -2.99 -13.62 -16.94
CA GLY A 101 -2.64 -14.98 -17.32
C GLY A 101 -1.22 -15.40 -16.89
N SER A 102 -0.64 -14.70 -15.92
CA SER A 102 0.63 -15.03 -15.25
C SER A 102 0.41 -16.09 -14.17
N PHE A 103 1.45 -16.83 -13.79
CA PHE A 103 1.40 -17.81 -12.70
C PHE A 103 1.68 -17.19 -11.31
N ASP A 104 1.93 -15.88 -11.27
CA ASP A 104 2.34 -15.12 -10.08
C ASP A 104 1.14 -14.78 -9.17
N PHE A 105 0.43 -15.83 -8.74
CA PHE A 105 -0.73 -15.76 -7.85
C PHE A 105 -0.88 -17.08 -7.06
N GLY A 106 -1.74 -17.10 -6.05
CA GLY A 106 -2.15 -18.35 -5.38
C GLY A 106 -3.31 -18.16 -4.41
N THR A 107 -3.94 -19.24 -3.96
CA THR A 107 -4.92 -19.16 -2.86
C THR A 107 -4.17 -19.17 -1.53
N VAL A 108 -4.46 -18.22 -0.64
CA VAL A 108 -3.90 -18.15 0.71
C VAL A 108 -5.01 -18.39 1.74
N VAL A 109 -4.78 -19.34 2.65
CA VAL A 109 -5.71 -19.58 3.78
C VAL A 109 -4.93 -19.69 5.08
N GLY A 110 -5.30 -18.88 6.06
CA GLY A 110 -4.77 -18.92 7.42
C GLY A 110 -5.83 -19.37 8.43
N LEU A 111 -5.42 -20.07 9.48
CA LEU A 111 -6.21 -20.26 10.69
C LEU A 111 -5.51 -19.53 11.83
N LEU A 112 -6.24 -18.60 12.46
CA LEU A 112 -5.80 -17.83 13.61
C LEU A 112 -6.45 -18.38 14.88
N PHE A 113 -5.72 -18.30 15.99
CA PHE A 113 -6.24 -18.49 17.34
C PHE A 113 -5.89 -17.24 18.16
N ASN A 114 -6.91 -16.53 18.66
CA ASN A 114 -6.74 -15.22 19.33
C ASN A 114 -5.90 -14.25 18.48
N ASP A 115 -6.27 -14.11 17.21
CA ASP A 115 -5.60 -13.29 16.19
C ASP A 115 -4.12 -13.64 15.92
N GLN A 116 -3.65 -14.83 16.34
CA GLN A 116 -2.31 -15.33 16.03
C GLN A 116 -2.37 -16.46 15.00
N PRO A 117 -1.66 -16.36 13.85
CA PRO A 117 -1.63 -17.41 12.84
C PRO A 117 -1.02 -18.71 13.36
N ILE A 118 -1.78 -19.79 13.33
CA ILE A 118 -1.36 -21.12 13.82
C ILE A 118 -1.22 -22.16 12.71
N TYR A 119 -2.03 -22.08 11.65
CA TYR A 119 -1.90 -22.89 10.44
C TYR A 119 -2.06 -22.03 9.20
N GLY A 120 -1.41 -22.43 8.12
CA GLY A 120 -1.45 -21.69 6.87
C GLY A 120 -1.32 -22.60 5.65
N MET A 121 -1.90 -22.15 4.54
CA MET A 121 -1.85 -22.79 3.23
C MET A 121 -1.58 -21.76 2.15
N ILE A 122 -0.70 -22.11 1.20
CA ILE A 122 -0.56 -21.46 -0.11
C ILE A 122 -0.75 -22.53 -1.17
N ASN A 123 -1.64 -22.29 -2.13
CA ASN A 123 -1.88 -23.20 -3.25
C ASN A 123 -1.67 -22.48 -4.59
N GLN A 124 -0.71 -22.92 -5.38
CA GLN A 124 -0.53 -22.53 -6.78
C GLN A 124 -1.13 -23.64 -7.67
N PRO A 125 -2.39 -23.49 -8.14
CA PRO A 125 -3.14 -24.61 -8.72
C PRO A 125 -2.76 -24.95 -10.16
N ILE A 126 -1.95 -24.13 -10.83
CA ILE A 126 -1.53 -24.34 -12.23
C ILE A 126 -0.23 -25.15 -12.31
N ILE A 127 0.72 -24.85 -11.44
CA ILE A 127 2.01 -25.53 -11.28
C ILE A 127 1.83 -26.77 -10.39
N GLY A 128 0.88 -26.74 -9.46
CA GLY A 128 0.58 -27.85 -8.55
C GLY A 128 1.39 -27.82 -7.25
N ASP A 129 1.81 -26.63 -6.81
CA ASP A 129 2.51 -26.46 -5.54
C ASP A 129 1.50 -26.16 -4.43
N LEU A 130 1.32 -27.11 -3.50
CA LEU A 130 0.54 -26.92 -2.27
C LEU A 130 1.46 -26.90 -1.06
N LEU A 131 1.56 -25.74 -0.41
CA LEU A 131 2.27 -25.59 0.84
C LEU A 131 1.28 -25.54 2.00
N ILE A 132 1.59 -26.29 3.07
CA ILE A 132 0.86 -26.24 4.35
C ILE A 132 1.87 -26.14 5.48
N GLY A 133 1.70 -25.19 6.40
CA GLY A 133 2.59 -24.98 7.53
C GLY A 133 1.89 -24.70 8.85
N ASP A 134 2.59 -24.97 9.96
CA ASP A 134 2.11 -24.87 11.34
C ASP A 134 3.06 -24.08 12.26
N ASN A 135 3.82 -23.13 11.69
CA ASN A 135 4.93 -22.38 12.31
C ASN A 135 6.17 -23.20 12.66
N GLU A 136 6.06 -24.50 12.86
CA GLU A 136 7.19 -25.39 13.17
C GLU A 136 7.68 -26.15 11.95
N THR A 137 6.74 -26.62 11.13
CA THR A 137 6.98 -27.39 9.93
C THR A 137 6.23 -26.79 8.75
N THR A 138 6.74 -27.06 7.55
CA THR A 138 6.03 -26.77 6.31
C THR A 138 6.23 -27.95 5.38
N THR A 139 5.16 -28.33 4.68
CA THR A 139 5.21 -29.37 3.64
C THR A 139 4.96 -28.74 2.28
N LEU A 140 5.55 -29.32 1.24
CA LEU A 140 5.19 -29.11 -0.16
C LEU A 140 4.60 -30.42 -0.67
N ASN A 141 3.33 -30.40 -1.07
CA ASN A 141 2.61 -31.59 -1.55
C ASN A 141 2.73 -32.78 -0.57
N GLY A 142 2.63 -32.50 0.74
CA GLY A 142 2.74 -33.48 1.81
C GLY A 142 4.17 -33.87 2.20
N ILE A 143 5.20 -33.37 1.52
CA ILE A 143 6.60 -33.67 1.81
C ILE A 143 7.23 -32.51 2.62
N PRO A 144 7.79 -32.76 3.82
CA PRO A 144 8.40 -31.71 4.64
C PRO A 144 9.53 -30.93 3.95
N LEU A 145 9.55 -29.62 4.15
CA LEU A 145 10.57 -28.67 3.73
C LEU A 145 11.38 -28.16 4.93
N ASN A 146 12.67 -27.92 4.72
CA ASN A 146 13.53 -27.21 5.69
C ASN A 146 14.64 -26.46 4.93
N ARG A 147 14.25 -25.56 4.04
CA ARG A 147 15.17 -24.85 3.12
C ARG A 147 15.46 -23.42 3.54
N GLY A 148 14.66 -22.82 4.44
CA GLY A 148 14.81 -21.44 4.92
C GLY A 148 16.07 -21.17 5.75
N LYS A 149 16.73 -22.22 6.25
CA LYS A 149 17.99 -22.14 7.00
C LYS A 149 19.25 -22.25 6.12
N THR A 150 19.09 -22.40 4.80
CA THR A 150 20.23 -22.46 3.88
C THR A 150 20.96 -21.12 3.82
N LYS A 151 22.28 -21.13 4.03
CA LYS A 151 23.08 -19.90 4.04
C LYS A 151 23.53 -19.51 2.64
N LYS A 152 23.44 -18.21 2.35
CA LYS A 152 23.98 -17.51 1.17
C LYS A 152 24.51 -16.15 1.58
N ARG A 153 25.49 -15.62 0.83
CA ARG A 153 25.86 -14.21 0.97
C ARG A 153 24.74 -13.33 0.42
N LEU A 154 24.64 -12.08 0.91
CA LEU A 154 23.66 -11.13 0.37
C LEU A 154 23.83 -10.93 -1.14
N SER A 155 25.07 -10.88 -1.64
CA SER A 155 25.40 -10.78 -3.08
C SER A 155 25.01 -11.98 -3.93
N GLU A 156 24.57 -13.08 -3.32
CA GLU A 156 24.07 -14.28 -4.00
C GLU A 156 22.55 -14.43 -3.86
N ALA A 157 21.93 -13.58 -3.04
CA ALA A 157 20.51 -13.64 -2.73
C ALA A 157 19.67 -13.18 -3.91
N ILE A 158 18.54 -13.84 -4.11
CA ILE A 158 17.46 -13.37 -4.97
C ILE A 158 16.45 -12.64 -4.10
N LEU A 159 16.22 -11.36 -4.40
CA LEU A 159 15.21 -10.53 -3.78
C LEU A 159 13.99 -10.45 -4.69
N SER A 160 12.80 -10.66 -4.13
CA SER A 160 11.53 -10.48 -4.82
C SER A 160 10.69 -9.41 -4.17
N ILE A 161 9.88 -8.74 -5.00
CA ILE A 161 8.87 -7.74 -4.66
C ILE A 161 7.61 -8.05 -5.47
N PRO A 162 6.42 -7.54 -5.09
CA PRO A 162 5.24 -7.62 -5.95
C PRO A 162 5.42 -6.79 -7.22
N ASP A 163 5.79 -5.53 -7.07
CA ASP A 163 6.05 -4.60 -8.16
C ASP A 163 6.96 -3.46 -7.69
N VAL A 164 7.53 -2.71 -8.63
CA VAL A 164 8.46 -1.63 -8.32
C VAL A 164 7.78 -0.37 -7.77
N PHE A 165 6.52 -0.13 -8.13
CA PHE A 165 5.80 1.10 -7.81
C PHE A 165 5.20 1.06 -6.40
N SER A 166 4.79 -0.11 -5.90
CA SER A 166 4.39 -0.26 -4.49
C SER A 166 5.56 0.03 -3.54
N VAL A 167 6.78 -0.38 -3.91
CA VAL A 167 7.98 -0.06 -3.12
C VAL A 167 8.20 1.44 -3.06
N GLU A 168 8.15 2.11 -4.21
CA GLU A 168 8.28 3.57 -4.31
C GLU A 168 7.18 4.31 -3.52
N ARG A 169 5.94 3.81 -3.57
CA ARG A 169 4.78 4.46 -2.97
C ARG A 169 4.71 4.30 -1.46
N PHE A 170 5.05 3.12 -0.94
CA PHE A 170 4.77 2.78 0.46
C PHE A 170 6.03 2.65 1.32
N GLN A 171 7.21 2.58 0.73
CA GLN A 171 8.47 2.35 1.44
C GLN A 171 9.58 3.28 0.92
N SER A 172 10.75 3.26 1.56
CA SER A 172 11.91 4.06 1.14
C SER A 172 12.52 3.53 -0.15
N TRP A 173 12.32 4.25 -1.26
CA TRP A 173 12.95 3.92 -2.55
C TRP A 173 14.48 3.87 -2.46
N ASP A 174 15.11 4.83 -1.78
CA ASP A 174 16.56 4.89 -1.64
C ASP A 174 17.12 3.69 -0.88
N SER A 175 16.45 3.30 0.21
CA SER A 175 16.87 2.14 1.01
C SER A 175 16.69 0.85 0.21
N PHE A 176 15.57 0.70 -0.50
CA PHE A 176 15.35 -0.41 -1.42
C PHE A 176 16.39 -0.44 -2.54
N TYR A 177 16.64 0.69 -3.19
CA TYR A 177 17.60 0.79 -4.30
C TYR A 177 19.00 0.44 -3.82
N ALA A 178 19.44 0.93 -2.65
CA ALA A 178 20.71 0.56 -2.05
C ALA A 178 20.82 -0.95 -1.75
N LEU A 179 19.75 -1.58 -1.24
CA LEU A 179 19.69 -3.03 -1.05
C LEU A 179 19.71 -3.80 -2.38
N SER A 180 18.99 -3.31 -3.39
CA SER A 180 18.89 -3.93 -4.73
C SER A 180 20.26 -4.08 -5.40
N LYS A 181 21.17 -3.13 -5.13
CA LYS A 181 22.56 -3.15 -5.64
C LYS A 181 23.46 -4.15 -4.91
N LYS A 182 23.05 -4.64 -3.74
CA LYS A 182 23.81 -5.60 -2.92
C LYS A 182 23.42 -7.05 -3.15
N VAL A 183 22.28 -7.31 -3.78
CA VAL A 183 21.77 -8.66 -4.08
C VAL A 183 22.17 -9.12 -5.48
N LYS A 184 21.98 -10.42 -5.78
CA LYS A 184 22.32 -10.97 -7.11
C LYS A 184 21.39 -10.44 -8.19
N CYS A 185 20.09 -10.43 -7.92
CA CYS A 185 19.08 -9.86 -8.78
C CYS A 185 17.80 -9.55 -8.01
N VAL A 186 17.02 -8.64 -8.57
CA VAL A 186 15.64 -8.35 -8.17
C VAL A 186 14.68 -9.02 -9.16
N ARG A 187 13.59 -9.54 -8.63
CA ARG A 187 12.46 -10.11 -9.37
C ARG A 187 11.16 -9.51 -8.87
N THR A 188 10.14 -9.57 -9.72
CA THR A 188 8.77 -9.15 -9.40
C THR A 188 7.89 -10.40 -9.32
N TRP A 189 8.33 -11.42 -8.58
CA TRP A 189 7.53 -12.61 -8.28
C TRP A 189 6.90 -12.37 -6.91
N GLY A 190 5.70 -11.80 -6.94
CA GLY A 190 5.02 -11.23 -5.79
C GLY A 190 4.09 -12.20 -5.07
N ASN A 191 3.32 -11.65 -4.14
CA ASN A 191 2.12 -12.28 -3.62
C ASN A 191 2.42 -13.68 -3.03
N ALA A 192 1.42 -14.56 -3.02
CA ALA A 192 1.51 -15.92 -2.53
C ALA A 192 2.63 -16.73 -3.21
N TYR A 193 2.87 -16.51 -4.51
CA TYR A 193 3.87 -17.26 -5.26
C TYR A 193 5.30 -16.91 -4.82
N GLY A 194 5.60 -15.64 -4.57
CA GLY A 194 6.87 -15.18 -3.99
C GLY A 194 7.15 -15.84 -2.63
N TYR A 195 6.16 -15.87 -1.75
CA TYR A 195 6.28 -16.55 -0.46
C TYR A 195 6.46 -18.06 -0.57
N ALA A 196 5.76 -18.71 -1.51
CA ALA A 196 5.96 -20.14 -1.81
C ALA A 196 7.41 -20.40 -2.26
N LEU A 197 7.94 -19.61 -3.19
CA LEU A 197 9.33 -19.71 -3.63
C LEU A 197 10.33 -19.48 -2.49
N LEU A 198 10.03 -18.58 -1.55
CA LEU A 198 10.87 -18.36 -0.37
C LEU A 198 10.87 -19.58 0.55
N ALA A 199 9.70 -20.14 0.85
CA ALA A 199 9.55 -21.32 1.70
C ALA A 199 10.24 -22.56 1.09
N MET A 200 10.15 -22.73 -0.24
CA MET A 200 10.89 -23.76 -0.98
C MET A 200 12.40 -23.50 -1.05
N GLY A 201 12.85 -22.29 -0.73
CA GLY A 201 14.25 -21.86 -0.72
C GLY A 201 14.82 -21.47 -2.08
N ASN A 202 13.95 -21.30 -3.08
CA ASN A 202 14.27 -20.91 -4.45
C ASN A 202 14.61 -19.42 -4.57
N ILE A 203 13.98 -18.58 -3.74
CA ILE A 203 14.41 -17.20 -3.49
C ILE A 203 14.90 -17.06 -2.04
N ASP A 204 15.40 -15.88 -1.69
CA ASP A 204 16.06 -15.65 -0.41
C ASP A 204 15.43 -14.52 0.42
N ILE A 205 14.79 -13.56 -0.25
CA ILE A 205 14.15 -12.38 0.34
C ILE A 205 12.87 -12.09 -0.45
N MET A 206 11.77 -11.83 0.27
CA MET A 206 10.50 -11.33 -0.24
C MET A 206 10.15 -10.06 0.54
N LEU A 207 9.94 -8.96 -0.18
CA LEU A 207 9.57 -7.67 0.36
C LEU A 207 8.16 -7.33 -0.13
N ASP A 208 7.27 -7.01 0.80
CA ASP A 208 5.90 -6.62 0.45
C ASP A 208 5.56 -5.25 1.08
N PRO A 209 5.59 -4.17 0.28
CA PRO A 209 5.44 -2.79 0.77
C PRO A 209 4.07 -2.47 1.37
N ILE A 210 3.03 -3.19 0.92
CA ILE A 210 1.65 -3.00 1.35
C ILE A 210 0.92 -4.35 1.34
N VAL A 211 0.28 -4.70 2.44
CA VAL A 211 -0.51 -5.94 2.57
C VAL A 211 -1.76 -5.74 3.43
N SER A 212 -2.72 -6.63 3.21
CA SER A 212 -3.89 -6.87 4.03
C SER A 212 -3.69 -8.12 4.90
N THR A 213 -4.60 -8.34 5.86
CA THR A 213 -4.52 -9.49 6.76
C THR A 213 -4.65 -10.82 6.00
N TRP A 214 -5.44 -10.86 4.93
CA TRP A 214 -5.69 -12.08 4.15
C TRP A 214 -4.48 -12.54 3.34
N ASP A 215 -3.69 -11.61 2.80
CA ASP A 215 -2.43 -11.88 2.09
C ASP A 215 -1.42 -12.67 2.96
N ILE A 216 -1.35 -12.36 4.26
CA ILE A 216 -0.24 -12.81 5.12
C ILE A 216 -0.63 -13.82 6.21
N ALA A 217 -1.91 -13.90 6.57
CA ALA A 217 -2.39 -14.80 7.62
C ALA A 217 -2.00 -16.27 7.36
N GLY A 218 -2.16 -16.75 6.11
CA GLY A 218 -1.74 -18.09 5.70
C GLY A 218 -0.23 -18.21 5.42
N VAL A 219 0.42 -17.13 5.03
CA VAL A 219 1.86 -17.09 4.72
C VAL A 219 2.72 -17.29 5.97
N ILE A 220 2.36 -16.67 7.10
CA ILE A 220 3.20 -16.65 8.30
C ILE A 220 3.55 -18.05 8.84
N PRO A 221 2.59 -18.98 9.05
CA PRO A 221 2.89 -20.32 9.51
C PRO A 221 3.78 -21.12 8.53
N ILE A 222 3.66 -20.85 7.22
CA ILE A 222 4.46 -21.48 6.17
C ILE A 222 5.89 -20.94 6.19
N VAL A 223 6.08 -19.63 6.19
CA VAL A 223 7.42 -19.02 6.17
C VAL A 223 8.20 -19.40 7.43
N ARG A 224 7.55 -19.38 8.59
CA ARG A 224 8.18 -19.81 9.87
C ARG A 224 8.49 -21.31 9.86
N GLY A 225 7.55 -22.15 9.44
CA GLY A 225 7.73 -23.60 9.37
C GLY A 225 8.82 -24.03 8.38
N ALA A 226 9.05 -23.26 7.32
CA ALA A 226 10.16 -23.46 6.39
C ALA A 226 11.53 -23.05 6.96
N GLY A 227 11.56 -22.38 8.12
CA GLY A 227 12.76 -21.89 8.80
C GLY A 227 13.22 -20.50 8.37
N CYS A 228 12.35 -19.73 7.72
CA CYS A 228 12.55 -18.32 7.41
C CYS A 228 12.01 -17.42 8.54
N VAL A 229 12.29 -16.12 8.44
CA VAL A 229 11.79 -15.09 9.37
C VAL A 229 10.89 -14.15 8.60
N ILE A 230 9.81 -13.72 9.24
CA ILE A 230 8.81 -12.79 8.71
C ILE A 230 8.46 -11.75 9.80
N THR A 231 8.55 -10.47 9.47
CA THR A 231 8.24 -9.32 10.33
C THR A 231 7.61 -8.20 9.50
N ASP A 232 7.15 -7.14 10.14
CA ASP A 232 6.92 -5.85 9.47
C ASP A 232 8.28 -5.19 9.09
N TYR A 233 8.24 -4.04 8.41
CA TYR A 233 9.43 -3.25 8.03
C TYR A 233 10.17 -2.63 9.23
N LYS A 234 9.59 -2.66 10.42
CA LYS A 234 10.18 -2.21 11.69
C LYS A 234 10.77 -3.36 12.49
N GLY A 235 10.62 -4.61 12.03
CA GLY A 235 11.07 -5.81 12.72
C GLY A 235 10.12 -6.36 13.77
N ASN A 236 8.89 -5.84 13.86
CA ASN A 236 7.90 -6.34 14.81
C ASN A 236 7.26 -7.64 14.31
N PRO A 237 6.84 -8.54 15.24
CA PRO A 237 6.02 -9.70 14.92
C PRO A 237 4.67 -9.30 14.32
N PHE A 238 3.98 -10.29 13.75
CA PHE A 238 2.66 -10.11 13.15
C PHE A 238 1.63 -9.48 14.10
N SER A 239 0.87 -8.55 13.55
CA SER A 239 -0.39 -8.06 14.12
C SER A 239 -1.48 -8.12 13.06
N SER A 240 -2.74 -8.23 13.49
CA SER A 240 -3.89 -8.18 12.58
C SER A 240 -4.01 -6.85 11.83
N SER A 241 -3.42 -5.77 12.36
CA SER A 241 -3.34 -4.45 11.74
C SER A 241 -2.11 -4.25 10.84
N GLN A 242 -1.30 -5.28 10.64
CA GLN A 242 -0.08 -5.19 9.84
C GLN A 242 -0.40 -4.77 8.40
N ARG A 243 0.45 -3.87 7.88
CA ARG A 243 0.28 -3.25 6.56
C ARG A 243 1.47 -3.45 5.63
N ASP A 244 2.57 -4.03 6.10
CA ASP A 244 3.77 -4.29 5.28
C ASP A 244 4.50 -5.53 5.83
N VAL A 245 5.30 -6.19 4.99
CA VAL A 245 6.04 -7.40 5.39
C VAL A 245 7.44 -7.46 4.79
N ILE A 246 8.40 -7.89 5.61
CA ILE A 246 9.68 -8.44 5.18
C ILE A 246 9.68 -9.93 5.52
N ALA A 247 9.93 -10.79 4.54
CA ALA A 247 10.21 -12.19 4.76
C ALA A 247 11.55 -12.58 4.14
N ALA A 248 12.41 -13.27 4.88
CA ALA A 248 13.71 -13.67 4.37
C ALA A 248 14.24 -14.92 5.05
N LYS A 249 15.24 -15.55 4.44
CA LYS A 249 16.04 -16.57 5.12
C LYS A 249 16.61 -16.00 6.42
N SER A 250 16.62 -16.83 7.46
CA SER A 250 16.85 -16.39 8.85
C SER A 250 18.16 -15.60 9.04
N HIS A 251 19.23 -15.94 8.31
CA HIS A 251 20.51 -15.22 8.41
C HIS A 251 20.56 -13.93 7.58
N LEU A 252 19.68 -13.75 6.59
CA LEU A 252 19.59 -12.53 5.77
C LEU A 252 18.63 -11.51 6.38
N HIS A 253 17.55 -11.96 7.03
CA HIS A 253 16.53 -11.09 7.60
C HIS A 253 17.09 -9.88 8.41
N PRO A 254 17.97 -10.06 9.41
CA PRO A 254 18.51 -8.92 10.16
C PRO A 254 19.38 -7.98 9.31
N ILE A 255 20.01 -8.48 8.24
CA ILE A 255 20.81 -7.67 7.32
C ILE A 255 19.89 -6.82 6.45
N VAL A 256 18.84 -7.43 5.89
CA VAL A 256 17.82 -6.78 5.06
C VAL A 256 17.09 -5.71 5.86
N LEU A 257 16.59 -6.06 7.06
CA LEU A 257 15.91 -5.13 7.94
C LEU A 257 16.83 -3.94 8.27
N LYS A 258 18.10 -4.20 8.59
CA LYS A 258 19.07 -3.15 8.83
C LYS A 258 19.22 -2.25 7.60
N ASP A 259 19.47 -2.82 6.43
CA ASP A 259 19.67 -2.08 5.18
C ASP A 259 18.44 -1.22 4.80
N LEU A 260 17.23 -1.71 5.06
CA LEU A 260 15.98 -0.98 4.83
C LEU A 260 15.75 0.10 5.91
N SER A 261 16.18 -0.15 7.14
CA SER A 261 16.12 0.79 8.28
C SER A 261 17.22 1.86 8.27
N VAL A 262 18.27 1.72 7.44
CA VAL A 262 19.29 2.77 7.31
C VAL A 262 18.58 4.01 6.81
N LYS A 263 18.43 4.98 7.70
CA LYS A 263 17.97 6.32 7.38
C LYS A 263 18.78 6.80 6.19
N ALA A 264 18.10 7.09 5.09
CA ALA A 264 18.63 8.00 4.10
C ALA A 264 19.12 9.24 4.88
N ASN A 265 20.43 9.47 4.87
CA ASN A 265 20.93 10.77 5.26
C ASN A 265 20.38 11.72 4.20
N ALA A 266 19.47 12.59 4.64
CA ALA A 266 18.49 13.36 3.87
C ALA A 266 17.22 12.55 3.53
N THR A 267 16.06 13.12 3.88
CA THR A 267 14.71 12.68 3.46
C THR A 267 14.15 11.43 4.16
N SER A 268 13.56 11.59 5.36
CA SER A 268 12.42 10.76 5.83
C SER A 268 12.04 11.10 7.28
N ARG A 269 10.94 11.84 7.45
CA ARG A 269 10.08 11.76 8.64
C ARG A 269 8.65 11.52 8.15
N MET A 270 8.32 10.26 7.90
CA MET A 270 6.97 9.80 7.62
C MET A 270 6.57 8.82 8.71
N THR A 271 5.58 9.17 9.52
CA THR A 271 4.54 8.23 10.01
C THR A 271 3.49 8.98 10.84
N SER A 272 2.23 8.67 10.53
CA SER A 272 0.96 9.09 11.16
C SER A 272 0.67 10.59 11.20
N LEU A 273 -0.20 11.05 10.28
CA LEU A 273 -0.97 12.28 10.46
C LEU A 273 -2.33 11.90 11.07
N SER A 274 -2.39 11.92 12.40
CA SER A 274 -3.61 12.35 13.09
C SER A 274 -3.45 13.85 13.37
N GLU A 275 -4.54 14.59 13.57
CA GLU A 275 -4.49 16.04 13.83
C GLU A 275 -3.55 16.44 15.00
N GLU A 276 -3.19 15.51 15.89
CA GLU A 276 -2.26 15.72 17.00
C GLU A 276 -0.77 15.74 16.63
N SER A 277 -0.35 15.22 15.47
CA SER A 277 1.08 15.15 15.08
C SER A 277 1.58 16.33 14.25
N LEU A 278 0.72 17.29 13.89
CA LEU A 278 1.08 18.55 13.25
C LEU A 278 1.58 19.58 14.28
N ARG A 279 2.74 19.32 14.92
CA ARG A 279 3.47 20.40 15.59
C ARG A 279 4.38 21.10 14.59
N PHE A 280 3.83 22.13 13.96
CA PHE A 280 4.60 23.11 13.23
C PHE A 280 5.71 23.66 14.11
N SER A 281 6.96 23.59 13.66
CA SER A 281 8.06 24.09 14.48
C SER A 281 8.03 25.61 14.63
N LYS A 282 7.28 26.34 13.78
CA LYS A 282 7.07 27.79 13.81
C LYS A 282 5.81 28.30 13.05
N SER A 283 4.78 27.48 12.85
CA SER A 283 3.61 27.86 12.03
C SER A 283 2.33 27.86 12.90
N PRO A 284 1.35 28.75 12.64
CA PRO A 284 0.11 28.83 13.43
C PRO A 284 -0.65 27.50 13.40
N GLU A 285 -1.43 27.21 14.45
CA GLU A 285 -2.32 26.05 14.41
C GLU A 285 -3.30 26.22 13.23
N LEU A 286 -3.51 25.18 12.42
CA LEU A 286 -4.37 25.27 11.22
C LEU A 286 -5.80 25.71 11.55
N SER A 287 -6.28 25.34 12.74
CA SER A 287 -7.55 25.77 13.31
C SER A 287 -7.60 27.29 13.53
N GLU A 288 -6.49 27.93 13.91
CA GLU A 288 -6.39 29.38 14.08
C GLU A 288 -6.47 30.11 12.74
N LEU A 289 -5.94 29.53 11.66
CA LEU A 289 -6.00 30.12 10.31
C LEU A 289 -7.44 30.26 9.83
N MET A 290 -8.25 29.20 9.99
CA MET A 290 -9.66 29.21 9.61
C MET A 290 -10.50 30.12 10.51
N GLN A 291 -10.24 30.12 11.83
CA GLN A 291 -10.91 31.02 12.77
C GLN A 291 -10.60 32.50 12.46
N LYS A 292 -9.34 32.81 12.13
CA LYS A 292 -8.94 34.16 11.75
C LYS A 292 -9.58 34.61 10.43
N ALA A 293 -9.64 33.73 9.43
CA ALA A 293 -10.35 34.04 8.18
C ALA A 293 -11.83 34.35 8.42
N ALA A 294 -12.51 33.56 9.26
CA ALA A 294 -13.89 33.83 9.63
C ALA A 294 -14.04 35.17 10.37
N TYR A 295 -13.13 35.49 11.29
CA TYR A 295 -13.11 36.77 12.00
C TYR A 295 -12.89 37.97 11.05
N ASP A 296 -12.01 37.83 10.06
CA ASP A 296 -11.70 38.85 9.07
C ASP A 296 -12.82 39.03 8.00
N GLY A 297 -13.91 38.25 8.08
CA GLY A 297 -15.03 38.33 7.15
C GLY A 297 -14.76 37.66 5.79
N VAL A 298 -13.79 36.75 5.73
CA VAL A 298 -13.52 35.95 4.53
C VAL A 298 -14.74 35.09 4.20
N SER A 299 -15.21 35.20 2.97
CA SER A 299 -16.39 34.49 2.47
C SER A 299 -16.06 33.10 1.93
N ARG A 300 -14.84 32.88 1.43
CA ARG A 300 -14.38 31.57 0.92
C ARG A 300 -12.91 31.36 1.25
N CYS A 301 -12.60 30.22 1.84
CA CYS A 301 -11.23 29.75 2.00
C CYS A 301 -10.81 28.94 0.78
N VAL A 302 -9.58 29.15 0.33
CA VAL A 302 -8.95 28.47 -0.81
C VAL A 302 -7.61 27.93 -0.35
N VAL A 303 -7.17 26.83 -0.94
CA VAL A 303 -5.87 26.22 -0.66
C VAL A 303 -5.03 26.19 -1.93
N GLY A 304 -3.73 26.42 -1.80
CA GLY A 304 -2.76 26.34 -2.88
C GLY A 304 -1.61 25.42 -2.52
N ALA A 305 -1.22 24.55 -3.45
CA ALA A 305 -0.22 23.52 -3.26
C ALA A 305 1.05 23.81 -4.05
N ILE A 306 2.07 24.34 -3.39
CA ILE A 306 3.42 24.43 -3.96
C ILE A 306 4.00 23.01 -4.00
N SER A 307 3.68 22.33 -5.09
CA SER A 307 3.90 20.90 -5.25
C SER A 307 5.31 20.63 -5.75
N VAL A 308 6.13 19.93 -4.96
CA VAL A 308 7.53 19.65 -5.25
C VAL A 308 7.78 18.16 -5.50
N ASP A 309 8.62 17.84 -6.50
CA ASP A 309 9.08 16.47 -6.75
C ASP A 309 10.29 16.11 -5.89
N ALA A 310 10.72 14.84 -5.97
CA ALA A 310 11.91 14.34 -5.29
C ALA A 310 13.21 15.06 -5.70
N ASN A 311 13.23 15.80 -6.81
CA ASN A 311 14.38 16.57 -7.28
C ASN A 311 14.30 18.05 -6.87
N GLY A 312 13.30 18.45 -6.08
CA GLY A 312 13.09 19.84 -5.65
C GLY A 312 12.55 20.75 -6.77
N LYS A 313 11.99 20.19 -7.84
CA LYS A 313 11.30 20.97 -8.88
C LYS A 313 9.86 21.22 -8.46
N VAL A 314 9.36 22.40 -8.75
CA VAL A 314 7.98 22.80 -8.52
C VAL A 314 7.12 22.46 -9.74
N PHE A 315 5.95 21.91 -9.47
CA PHE A 315 4.91 21.66 -10.45
C PHE A 315 4.06 22.91 -10.65
N LEU A 316 3.94 23.35 -11.90
CA LEU A 316 3.07 24.44 -12.31
C LEU A 316 2.11 23.95 -13.39
N MET A 317 0.88 24.44 -13.35
CA MET A 317 -0.14 24.20 -14.37
C MET A 317 -0.46 25.49 -15.10
N GLN A 318 -0.81 25.39 -16.37
CA GLN A 318 -1.24 26.51 -17.18
C GLN A 318 -2.73 26.45 -17.42
N ARG A 319 -3.46 27.51 -17.04
CA ARG A 319 -4.90 27.63 -17.27
C ARG A 319 -5.24 27.56 -18.76
N SER A 320 -6.33 26.86 -19.08
CA SER A 320 -6.83 26.71 -20.44
C SER A 320 -7.18 28.07 -21.07
N PRO A 321 -7.12 28.21 -22.42
CA PRO A 321 -7.40 29.48 -23.10
C PRO A 321 -8.80 30.05 -22.88
N ASP A 322 -9.76 29.17 -22.55
CA ASP A 322 -11.17 29.52 -22.36
C ASP A 322 -11.52 29.85 -20.90
N GLU A 323 -10.55 29.77 -20.00
CA GLU A 323 -10.70 30.04 -18.56
C GLU A 323 -10.45 31.51 -18.21
N PHE A 324 -11.01 31.96 -17.07
CA PHE A 324 -10.62 33.25 -16.49
C PHE A 324 -9.11 33.24 -16.17
N MET A 325 -8.41 34.34 -16.47
CA MET A 325 -6.93 34.39 -16.43
C MET A 325 -6.25 33.34 -17.34
N ALA A 326 -6.79 33.16 -18.55
CA ALA A 326 -6.26 32.27 -19.59
C ALA A 326 -4.74 32.35 -19.78
N ASN A 327 -4.10 31.18 -19.92
CA ASN A 327 -2.65 30.99 -20.16
C ASN A 327 -1.73 31.41 -19.00
N CYS A 328 -2.25 31.86 -17.86
CA CYS A 328 -1.44 32.09 -16.66
C CYS A 328 -0.99 30.76 -16.04
N TRP A 329 0.18 30.78 -15.40
CA TRP A 329 0.72 29.65 -14.65
C TRP A 329 0.38 29.77 -13.17
N GLU A 330 0.00 28.66 -12.54
CA GLU A 330 -0.39 28.60 -11.14
C GLU A 330 -0.06 27.26 -10.48
N PHE A 331 -0.23 27.23 -9.16
CA PHE A 331 -0.18 26.01 -8.35
C PHE A 331 -1.53 25.30 -8.39
N PRO A 332 -1.58 23.97 -8.25
CA PRO A 332 -2.82 23.26 -7.95
C PRO A 332 -3.48 23.83 -6.70
N GLY A 333 -4.80 24.02 -6.73
CA GLY A 333 -5.51 24.60 -5.62
C GLY A 333 -6.96 24.92 -5.90
N GLY A 334 -7.77 24.96 -4.85
CA GLY A 334 -9.19 25.22 -4.98
C GLY A 334 -9.88 25.48 -3.66
N GLY A 335 -11.21 25.47 -3.70
CA GLY A 335 -12.03 25.90 -2.58
C GLY A 335 -12.11 24.85 -1.48
N VAL A 336 -12.20 25.31 -0.24
CA VAL A 336 -12.48 24.45 0.92
C VAL A 336 -13.99 24.30 1.07
N ASP A 337 -14.48 23.06 1.08
CA ASP A 337 -15.89 22.76 1.22
C ASP A 337 -16.39 22.83 2.68
N GLU A 338 -17.71 22.88 2.86
CA GLU A 338 -18.30 22.96 4.20
C GLU A 338 -18.02 21.69 5.01
N GLY A 339 -17.35 21.86 6.16
CA GLY A 339 -16.94 20.75 7.02
C GLY A 339 -15.62 20.08 6.61
N GLU A 340 -14.99 20.54 5.53
CA GLU A 340 -13.67 20.07 5.07
C GLU A 340 -12.54 20.86 5.75
N SER A 341 -11.46 20.18 6.14
CA SER A 341 -10.25 20.83 6.63
C SER A 341 -9.41 21.41 5.48
N LEU A 342 -8.54 22.38 5.78
CA LEU A 342 -7.59 22.92 4.79
C LEU A 342 -6.73 21.81 4.15
N ILE A 343 -6.38 20.79 4.92
CA ILE A 343 -5.51 19.71 4.48
C ILE A 343 -6.24 18.73 3.56
N GLU A 344 -7.48 18.38 3.90
CA GLU A 344 -8.33 17.54 3.04
C GLU A 344 -8.59 18.23 1.70
N ALA A 345 -8.94 19.52 1.72
CA ALA A 345 -9.10 20.32 0.51
C ALA A 345 -7.81 20.33 -0.32
N LEU A 346 -6.65 20.56 0.31
CA LEU A 346 -5.36 20.63 -0.38
C LEU A 346 -5.03 19.32 -1.10
N VAL A 347 -5.24 18.18 -0.43
CA VAL A 347 -4.97 16.86 -1.01
C VAL A 347 -5.96 16.52 -2.12
N ARG A 348 -7.24 16.89 -1.95
CA ARG A 348 -8.29 16.70 -2.96
C ARG A 348 -7.97 17.51 -4.22
N GLU A 349 -7.69 18.80 -4.08
CA GLU A 349 -7.46 19.71 -5.20
C GLU A 349 -6.20 19.33 -6.01
N VAL A 350 -5.10 18.96 -5.35
CA VAL A 350 -3.90 18.43 -6.04
C VAL A 350 -4.24 17.19 -6.88
N ARG A 351 -5.12 16.33 -6.37
CA ARG A 351 -5.53 15.12 -7.09
C ARG A 351 -6.46 15.43 -8.24
N GLU A 352 -7.45 16.31 -8.04
CA GLU A 352 -8.47 16.64 -9.03
C GLU A 352 -7.90 17.47 -10.19
N GLU A 353 -7.05 18.45 -9.89
CA GLU A 353 -6.51 19.35 -10.90
C GLU A 353 -5.26 18.82 -11.60
N ALA A 354 -4.38 18.14 -10.85
CA ALA A 354 -3.08 17.71 -11.37
C ALA A 354 -2.97 16.19 -11.55
N GLY A 355 -3.90 15.39 -11.03
CA GLY A 355 -3.79 13.92 -11.04
C GLY A 355 -2.66 13.39 -10.16
N LEU A 356 -2.08 14.25 -9.31
CA LEU A 356 -0.93 13.95 -8.47
C LEU A 356 -1.37 13.49 -7.08
N VAL A 357 -0.51 12.74 -6.41
CA VAL A 357 -0.74 12.26 -5.04
C VAL A 357 0.18 13.02 -4.11
N VAL A 358 -0.40 13.76 -3.16
CA VAL A 358 0.35 14.40 -2.07
C VAL A 358 0.93 13.31 -1.15
N THR A 359 2.25 13.31 -0.99
CA THR A 359 2.97 12.36 -0.12
C THR A 359 3.37 12.98 1.21
N GLU A 360 3.61 14.30 1.24
CA GLU A 360 3.98 15.03 2.46
C GLU A 360 3.48 16.47 2.38
N ILE A 361 3.07 17.04 3.51
CA ILE A 361 2.82 18.47 3.67
C ILE A 361 4.01 19.03 4.45
N ILE A 362 4.84 19.80 3.76
CA ILE A 362 6.14 20.25 4.27
C ILE A 362 5.96 21.42 5.22
N ASP A 363 5.26 22.47 4.79
CA ASP A 363 5.03 23.66 5.62
C ASP A 363 3.83 24.47 5.12
N TYR A 364 3.26 25.28 6.02
CA TYR A 364 2.42 26.41 5.65
C TYR A 364 3.31 27.59 5.28
N VAL A 365 3.12 28.15 4.09
CA VAL A 365 4.01 29.17 3.53
C VAL A 365 3.50 30.56 3.82
N ASP A 366 2.28 30.86 3.37
CA ASP A 366 1.63 32.15 3.52
C ASP A 366 0.14 32.08 3.22
N SER A 367 -0.52 33.24 3.36
CA SER A 367 -1.85 33.48 2.82
C SER A 367 -1.95 34.88 2.25
N PHE A 368 -2.86 35.05 1.30
CA PHE A 368 -3.20 36.33 0.71
C PHE A 368 -4.69 36.40 0.40
N ASP A 369 -5.20 37.63 0.38
CA ASP A 369 -6.61 37.92 0.12
C ASP A 369 -6.79 38.44 -1.30
N TYR A 370 -7.91 38.07 -1.91
CA TYR A 370 -8.34 38.62 -3.20
C TYR A 370 -9.87 38.66 -3.29
N GLU A 371 -10.39 39.54 -4.14
CA GLU A 371 -11.83 39.60 -4.40
C GLU A 371 -12.21 38.57 -5.46
N GLY A 372 -13.09 37.64 -5.10
CA GLY A 372 -13.69 36.70 -6.04
C GLY A 372 -14.95 37.27 -6.71
N ASP A 373 -15.62 36.42 -7.50
CA ASP A 373 -16.84 36.79 -8.19
C ASP A 373 -17.92 37.32 -7.23
N GLY A 374 -18.45 38.51 -7.56
CA GLY A 374 -19.45 39.20 -6.76
C GLY A 374 -18.91 40.04 -5.60
N GLY A 375 -17.60 40.34 -5.58
CA GLY A 375 -16.97 41.23 -4.58
C GLY A 375 -16.79 40.57 -3.21
N LYS A 376 -16.84 39.24 -3.16
CA LYS A 376 -16.64 38.47 -1.93
C LYS A 376 -15.15 38.33 -1.65
N LEU A 377 -14.77 38.53 -0.39
CA LEU A 377 -13.39 38.38 0.05
C LEU A 377 -13.03 36.89 0.14
N ASN A 378 -12.05 36.46 -0.66
CA ASN A 378 -11.48 35.12 -0.61
C ASN A 378 -10.10 35.18 0.04
N ARG A 379 -9.72 34.13 0.78
CA ARG A 379 -8.36 33.97 1.31
C ARG A 379 -7.80 32.64 0.84
N GLN A 380 -6.65 32.70 0.18
CA GLN A 380 -5.89 31.51 -0.18
C GLN A 380 -4.80 31.24 0.84
N PHE A 381 -4.68 29.99 1.27
CA PHE A 381 -3.62 29.48 2.14
C PHE A 381 -2.69 28.58 1.33
N ASN A 382 -1.42 28.93 1.26
CA ASN A 382 -0.45 28.15 0.49
C ASN A 382 0.36 27.23 1.40
N PHE A 383 0.56 26.02 0.89
CA PHE A 383 1.34 24.98 1.55
C PHE A 383 2.35 24.42 0.58
N THR A 384 3.55 24.11 1.07
CA THR A 384 4.50 23.31 0.32
C THR A 384 4.18 21.85 0.54
N VAL A 385 4.07 21.08 -0.55
CA VAL A 385 3.75 19.65 -0.50
C VAL A 385 4.69 18.86 -1.37
N MET A 386 5.15 17.69 -0.90
CA MET A 386 5.76 16.70 -1.77
C MET A 386 4.66 15.94 -2.50
N VAL A 387 4.88 15.67 -3.79
CA VAL A 387 3.91 14.91 -4.60
C VAL A 387 4.59 13.82 -5.43
N THR A 388 3.81 12.81 -5.79
CA THR A 388 4.20 11.72 -6.69
C THR A 388 3.09 11.43 -7.73
N GLY A 389 3.42 10.64 -8.74
CA GLY A 389 2.50 10.24 -9.80
C GLY A 389 2.77 10.93 -11.14
N MET A 390 2.08 10.47 -12.18
CA MET A 390 2.12 11.13 -13.49
C MET A 390 1.05 12.23 -13.54
N PRO A 391 1.40 13.46 -13.94
CA PRO A 391 0.42 14.53 -14.08
C PRO A 391 -0.69 14.17 -15.08
N VAL A 392 -1.94 14.33 -14.64
CA VAL A 392 -3.14 14.23 -15.47
C VAL A 392 -4.00 15.44 -15.15
N LEU A 393 -4.01 16.41 -16.06
CA LEU A 393 -4.66 17.69 -15.83
C LEU A 393 -6.18 17.61 -15.92
N SER A 394 -6.87 18.40 -15.09
CA SER A 394 -8.30 18.69 -15.26
C SER A 394 -8.54 19.45 -16.57
N LYS A 395 -9.82 19.58 -16.96
CA LYS A 395 -10.21 20.32 -18.17
C LYS A 395 -9.89 21.82 -18.10
N GLU A 396 -9.71 22.35 -16.90
CA GLU A 396 -9.40 23.75 -16.63
C GLU A 396 -7.95 24.10 -17.00
N HIS A 397 -7.11 23.10 -17.24
CA HIS A 397 -5.68 23.27 -17.50
C HIS A 397 -5.26 22.63 -18.83
N SER A 398 -4.35 23.30 -19.53
CA SER A 398 -3.94 22.93 -20.89
C SER A 398 -2.52 22.38 -20.97
N SER A 399 -1.65 22.75 -20.03
CA SER A 399 -0.27 22.25 -19.98
C SER A 399 0.29 22.30 -18.55
N TYR A 400 1.40 21.58 -18.32
CA TYR A 400 2.11 21.59 -17.04
C TYR A 400 3.62 21.63 -17.24
N ARG A 401 4.35 22.02 -16.20
CA ARG A 401 5.81 21.97 -16.15
C ARG A 401 6.32 21.60 -14.76
N TRP A 402 7.47 20.92 -14.76
CA TRP A 402 8.33 20.75 -13.60
C TRP A 402 9.54 21.66 -13.76
N VAL A 403 9.61 22.72 -12.96
CA VAL A 403 10.64 23.77 -13.07
C VAL A 403 11.43 23.89 -11.78
N ALA A 404 12.71 24.25 -11.87
CA ALA A 404 13.46 24.63 -10.67
C ALA A 404 12.87 25.93 -10.08
N ILE A 405 12.98 26.13 -8.76
CA ILE A 405 12.45 27.35 -8.10
C ILE A 405 13.03 28.61 -8.74
N ASP A 406 14.35 28.67 -8.95
CA ASP A 406 15.01 29.80 -9.62
C ASP A 406 14.48 30.05 -11.04
N GLU A 407 14.11 29.00 -11.77
CA GLU A 407 13.50 29.12 -13.09
C GLU A 407 12.09 29.70 -12.99
N ALA A 408 11.29 29.20 -12.04
CA ALA A 408 9.92 29.68 -11.80
C ALA A 408 9.89 31.16 -11.39
N LEU A 409 10.81 31.61 -10.53
CA LEU A 409 10.94 33.01 -10.13
C LEU A 409 11.22 33.96 -11.32
N ASN A 410 11.87 33.45 -12.36
CA ASN A 410 12.18 34.19 -13.57
C ASN A 410 11.10 34.09 -14.67
N MET A 411 10.02 33.31 -14.48
CA MET A 411 8.93 33.21 -15.45
C MET A 411 8.11 34.51 -15.50
N THR A 412 7.95 35.10 -16.68
CA THR A 412 7.14 36.30 -16.87
C THR A 412 5.64 36.04 -16.72
N GLU A 413 5.23 34.80 -16.96
CA GLU A 413 3.85 34.33 -16.99
C GLU A 413 3.34 33.81 -15.63
N LEU A 414 4.22 33.78 -14.63
CA LEU A 414 3.88 33.48 -13.23
C LEU A 414 3.69 34.79 -12.46
N SER A 415 2.55 34.91 -11.76
CA SER A 415 2.20 36.13 -11.03
C SER A 415 3.17 36.44 -9.88
N ASP A 416 3.32 37.72 -9.55
CA ASP A 416 4.19 38.15 -8.44
C ASP A 416 3.72 37.60 -7.07
N ILE A 417 2.43 37.31 -6.93
CA ILE A 417 1.86 36.68 -5.73
C ILE A 417 2.42 35.27 -5.56
N PHE A 418 2.39 34.45 -6.62
CA PHE A 418 2.96 33.09 -6.55
C PHE A 418 4.49 33.09 -6.43
N LYS A 419 5.17 34.05 -7.07
CA LYS A 419 6.61 34.23 -6.87
C LYS A 419 6.96 34.57 -5.43
N SER A 420 6.19 35.43 -4.78
CA SER A 420 6.41 35.77 -3.36
C SER A 420 6.28 34.54 -2.45
N SER A 421 5.41 33.60 -2.76
CA SER A 421 5.32 32.32 -2.03
C SER A 421 6.52 31.42 -2.32
N LEU A 422 7.03 31.38 -3.57
CA LEU A 422 8.24 30.62 -3.92
C LEU A 422 9.51 31.16 -3.25
N GLU A 423 9.66 32.48 -3.15
CA GLU A 423 10.80 33.12 -2.47
C GLU A 423 10.92 32.72 -0.99
N LYS A 424 9.83 32.28 -0.36
CA LYS A 424 9.79 31.87 1.05
C LYS A 424 10.26 30.43 1.26
N ILE A 425 10.38 29.64 0.19
CA ILE A 425 10.75 28.22 0.25
C ILE A 425 12.06 27.90 -0.47
N GLY A 426 12.59 28.86 -1.25
CA GLY A 426 13.85 28.77 -2.00
C GLY A 426 15.11 29.04 -1.20
#